data_AF-A0A6C0LHK5-F1
#
_entry.id   AF-A0A6C0LHK5-F1
#
_cell.length_a   1.000
_cell.length_b   1.000
_cell.length_c   1.000
_cell.angle_alpha   90.00
_cell.angle_beta   90.00
_cell.angle_gamma   90.00
#
_symmetry.space_group_name_H-M   'P 1'
#
loop_
_entity.id
_entity.type
_entity.pdbx_description
1 polymer ?
#
loop_
_entity_poly.entity_id
_entity_poly.type
_entity_poly.pdbx_seq_one_letter_code
_entity_poly.pdbx_strand_id
1 'polypeptide(L)'
;MSKGMTCQLKIKNLEERLPNILDRVHEVRSADSVQVLDFNETRRRKFKDGYYLITIRERGNESHGVMVEKRTSARGNVSFYLFDPNGQKWANTSGYFLSASYQKQELGLITNISPPNSWNPMGLCGLWTAVMAVFFSNVKQSSKDDKPFSKSSVKKFYAYLNKHKVAFITDIYEQLITGTRINYTTDSQAMLFADAVIGKIAVILAGL
;
A
#
# COMPACT_ATOMS: atom_id res chain seq x y z
N MET A 1 4.02 -23.73 14.66
CA MET A 1 4.30 -22.71 13.62
C MET A 1 5.51 -21.90 14.03
N SER A 2 6.46 -21.65 13.13
CA SER A 2 7.60 -20.79 13.43
C SER A 2 7.14 -19.33 13.61
N LYS A 3 7.87 -18.54 14.42
CA LYS A 3 7.55 -17.12 14.66
C LYS A 3 7.40 -16.32 13.35
N GLY A 4 8.19 -16.66 12.33
CA GLY A 4 8.13 -16.06 10.98
C GLY A 4 6.82 -16.35 10.25
N MET A 5 6.34 -17.60 10.26
CA MET A 5 5.06 -17.97 9.64
C MET A 5 3.87 -17.24 10.29
N THR A 6 3.92 -17.03 11.61
CA THR A 6 2.88 -16.29 12.32
C THR A 6 2.84 -14.81 11.92
N CYS A 7 3.99 -14.19 11.66
CA CYS A 7 4.05 -12.76 11.27
C CYS A 7 3.53 -12.53 9.86
N GLN A 8 3.91 -13.38 8.91
CA GLN A 8 3.39 -13.31 7.54
C GLN A 8 1.87 -13.51 7.50
N LEU A 9 1.34 -14.44 8.28
CA LEU A 9 -0.10 -14.64 8.39
C LEU A 9 -0.82 -13.40 8.93
N LYS A 10 -0.26 -12.72 9.93
CA LYS A 10 -0.83 -11.46 10.45
C LYS A 10 -0.85 -10.36 9.40
N ILE A 11 0.22 -10.20 8.64
CA ILE A 11 0.31 -9.20 7.56
C ILE A 11 -0.71 -9.53 6.47
N LYS A 12 -0.80 -10.79 6.06
CA LYS A 12 -1.81 -11.24 5.10
C LYS A 12 -3.24 -10.96 5.59
N ASN A 13 -3.52 -11.26 6.86
CA ASN A 13 -4.83 -10.98 7.45
C ASN A 13 -5.13 -9.46 7.46
N LEU A 14 -4.12 -8.60 7.68
CA LEU A 14 -4.29 -7.15 7.53
C LEU A 14 -4.64 -6.80 6.08
N GLU A 15 -3.85 -7.25 5.10
CA GLU A 15 -4.08 -6.97 3.68
C GLU A 15 -5.52 -7.34 3.26
N GLU A 16 -6.03 -8.50 3.69
CA GLU A 16 -7.39 -8.96 3.39
C GLU A 16 -8.50 -8.14 4.06
N ARG A 17 -8.21 -7.44 5.17
CA ARG A 17 -9.20 -6.70 5.98
C ARG A 17 -9.19 -5.20 5.74
N LEU A 18 -8.05 -4.62 5.37
CA LEU A 18 -7.94 -3.19 5.04
C LEU A 18 -9.00 -2.70 4.03
N PRO A 19 -9.39 -3.45 2.98
CA PRO A 19 -10.43 -3.04 2.04
C PRO A 19 -11.81 -2.82 2.68
N ASN A 20 -12.09 -3.49 3.80
CA ASN A 20 -13.38 -3.39 4.49
C ASN A 20 -13.46 -2.13 5.37
N ILE A 21 -12.31 -1.60 5.78
CA ILE A 21 -12.23 -0.53 6.80
C ILE A 21 -11.65 0.78 6.27
N LEU A 22 -10.99 0.77 5.10
CA LEU A 22 -10.45 1.97 4.45
C LEU A 22 -11.25 2.32 3.20
N ASP A 23 -11.79 3.53 3.15
CA ASP A 23 -12.69 4.02 2.09
C ASP A 23 -12.08 4.07 0.68
N ARG A 24 -10.74 4.08 0.60
CA ARG A 24 -9.98 4.16 -0.65
C ARG A 24 -9.17 2.90 -0.95
N VAL A 25 -9.24 1.87 -0.12
CA VAL A 25 -8.61 0.57 -0.42
C VAL A 25 -9.68 -0.36 -0.94
N HIS A 26 -9.43 -0.95 -2.10
CA HIS A 26 -10.34 -1.90 -2.75
C HIS A 26 -9.76 -3.30 -2.60
N GLU A 27 -10.12 -4.22 -3.49
CA GLU A 27 -9.70 -5.62 -3.40
C GLU A 27 -8.17 -5.85 -3.34
N VAL A 28 -7.79 -6.93 -2.67
CA VAL A 28 -6.47 -7.54 -2.76
C VAL A 28 -6.44 -8.44 -4.00
N ARG A 29 -5.39 -8.34 -4.80
CA ARG A 29 -5.19 -9.20 -5.97
C ARG A 29 -3.88 -9.96 -5.87
N SER A 30 -3.87 -11.21 -6.30
CA SER A 30 -2.62 -11.89 -6.65
C SER A 30 -2.25 -11.59 -8.09
N ALA A 31 -0.97 -11.45 -8.36
CA ALA A 31 -0.46 -11.35 -9.71
C ALA A 31 0.74 -12.28 -9.94
N ASP A 32 0.91 -12.76 -11.16
CA ASP A 32 2.16 -13.40 -11.58
C ASP A 32 3.24 -12.34 -11.80
N SER A 33 4.51 -12.76 -11.84
CA SER A 33 5.64 -11.84 -12.02
C SER A 33 5.58 -11.03 -13.32
N VAL A 34 4.87 -11.50 -14.35
CA VAL A 34 4.57 -10.70 -15.55
C VAL A 34 3.07 -10.75 -15.79
N GLN A 35 2.37 -9.63 -15.62
CA GLN A 35 0.92 -9.63 -15.78
C GLN A 35 0.32 -8.26 -16.16
N VAL A 36 -0.67 -8.30 -17.05
CA VAL A 36 -1.58 -7.19 -17.31
C VAL A 36 -2.74 -7.26 -16.33
N LEU A 37 -2.83 -6.30 -15.42
CA LEU A 37 -3.92 -6.19 -14.45
C LEU A 37 -5.20 -5.71 -15.15
N ASP A 38 -6.26 -6.51 -15.11
CA ASP A 38 -7.52 -6.14 -15.75
C ASP A 38 -8.28 -5.07 -14.94
N PHE A 39 -8.36 -3.86 -15.49
CA PHE A 39 -9.17 -2.74 -15.03
C PHE A 39 -10.23 -2.34 -16.06
N ASN A 40 -10.55 -3.21 -17.02
CA ASN A 40 -11.59 -2.91 -18.00
C ASN A 40 -12.95 -2.79 -17.34
N GLU A 41 -13.58 -1.65 -17.59
CA GLU A 41 -14.92 -1.38 -17.09
C GLU A 41 -15.99 -1.80 -18.09
N THR A 42 -17.10 -2.29 -17.55
CA THR A 42 -18.33 -2.51 -18.31
C THR A 42 -19.45 -1.69 -17.67
N ARG A 43 -20.67 -1.81 -18.20
CA ARG A 43 -21.85 -1.25 -17.54
C ARG A 43 -22.08 -1.87 -16.14
N ARG A 44 -21.64 -3.12 -15.91
CA ARG A 44 -21.87 -3.87 -14.67
C ARG A 44 -20.66 -3.90 -13.73
N ARG A 45 -19.44 -3.72 -14.25
CA ARG A 45 -18.19 -3.77 -13.50
C ARG A 45 -17.50 -2.41 -13.59
N LYS A 46 -17.31 -1.76 -12.45
CA LYS A 46 -16.63 -0.47 -12.33
C LYS A 46 -15.48 -0.58 -11.35
N PHE A 47 -14.38 0.10 -11.65
CA PHE A 47 -13.22 0.16 -10.78
C PHE A 47 -13.12 1.54 -10.16
N LYS A 48 -13.34 1.59 -8.85
CA LYS A 48 -13.25 2.83 -8.09
C LYS A 48 -11.83 3.37 -8.11
N ASP A 49 -11.71 4.69 -8.08
CA ASP A 49 -10.42 5.33 -7.83
C ASP A 49 -9.95 5.02 -6.41
N GLY A 50 -8.65 4.90 -6.23
CA GLY A 50 -8.05 4.46 -4.97
C GLY A 50 -7.01 3.36 -5.18
N TYR A 51 -6.76 2.62 -4.11
CA TYR A 51 -5.62 1.74 -3.94
C TYR A 51 -6.04 0.27 -4.02
N TYR A 52 -5.28 -0.51 -4.78
CA TYR A 52 -5.43 -1.95 -4.93
C TYR A 52 -4.14 -2.59 -4.43
N LEU A 53 -4.25 -3.47 -3.43
CA LEU A 53 -3.10 -4.18 -2.88
C LEU A 53 -2.79 -5.40 -3.77
N ILE A 54 -1.56 -5.51 -4.24
CA ILE A 54 -1.16 -6.56 -5.17
C ILE A 54 -0.05 -7.40 -4.53
N THR A 55 -0.29 -8.70 -4.40
CA THR A 55 0.72 -9.69 -4.03
C THR A 55 1.25 -10.35 -5.30
N ILE A 56 2.49 -10.06 -5.65
CA ILE A 56 3.18 -10.64 -6.79
C ILE A 56 3.77 -11.98 -6.36
N ARG A 57 3.50 -13.02 -7.14
CA ARG A 57 4.10 -14.35 -7.00
C ARG A 57 5.41 -14.35 -7.78
N GLU A 58 6.52 -14.38 -7.06
CA GLU A 58 7.83 -14.50 -7.68
C GLU A 58 8.16 -15.98 -7.92
N ARG A 59 9.29 -16.25 -8.59
CA ARG A 59 9.72 -17.64 -8.81
C ARG A 59 10.06 -18.29 -7.46
N GLY A 60 9.39 -19.39 -7.12
CA GLY A 60 9.58 -20.11 -5.87
C GLY A 60 8.50 -19.80 -4.83
N ASN A 61 8.86 -19.80 -3.55
CA ASN A 61 7.95 -19.48 -2.43
C ASN A 61 8.06 -18.00 -1.99
N GLU A 62 8.62 -17.14 -2.83
CA GLU A 62 8.77 -15.71 -2.56
C GLU A 62 7.59 -14.92 -3.13
N SER A 63 7.19 -13.89 -2.40
CA SER A 63 6.09 -13.01 -2.80
C SER A 63 6.45 -11.56 -2.47
N HIS A 64 6.07 -10.64 -3.36
CA HIS A 64 6.36 -9.22 -3.21
C HIS A 64 5.06 -8.41 -3.15
N GLY A 65 4.97 -7.53 -2.16
CA GLY A 65 3.80 -6.67 -1.95
C GLY A 65 3.99 -5.31 -2.61
N VAL A 66 3.07 -4.94 -3.50
CA VAL A 66 3.01 -3.60 -4.10
C VAL A 66 1.58 -3.06 -4.02
N MET A 67 1.42 -1.76 -4.28
CA MET A 67 0.10 -1.12 -4.33
C MET A 67 -0.07 -0.34 -5.63
N VAL A 68 -1.18 -0.57 -6.32
CA VAL A 68 -1.55 0.17 -7.53
C VAL A 68 -2.63 1.19 -7.19
N GLU A 69 -2.41 2.46 -7.50
CA GLU A 69 -3.43 3.51 -7.41
C GLU A 69 -4.06 3.74 -8.79
N LYS A 70 -5.39 3.58 -8.89
CA LYS A 70 -6.17 4.10 -10.01
C LYS A 70 -6.61 5.53 -9.69
N ARG A 71 -6.33 6.47 -10.59
CA ARG A 71 -6.70 7.87 -10.44
C ARG A 71 -7.38 8.40 -11.71
N THR A 72 -8.50 9.06 -11.54
CA THR A 72 -9.18 9.82 -12.60
C THR A 72 -8.95 11.30 -12.38
N SER A 73 -8.37 11.98 -13.37
CA SER A 73 -8.19 13.43 -13.34
C SER A 73 -9.53 14.18 -13.45
N ALA A 74 -9.54 15.48 -13.12
CA ALA A 74 -10.73 16.32 -13.31
C ALA A 74 -11.22 16.40 -14.77
N ARG A 75 -10.35 16.07 -15.74
CA ARG A 75 -10.69 15.99 -17.18
C ARG A 75 -11.18 14.59 -17.60
N GLY A 76 -11.30 13.64 -16.68
CA GLY A 76 -11.75 12.27 -16.96
C GLY A 76 -10.65 11.30 -17.39
N ASN A 77 -9.40 11.77 -17.56
CA ASN A 77 -8.29 10.87 -17.92
C ASN A 77 -7.93 9.96 -16.75
N VAL A 78 -7.83 8.65 -17.01
CA VAL A 78 -7.44 7.63 -16.05
C VAL A 78 -5.93 7.36 -16.14
N SER A 79 -5.28 7.22 -15.00
CA SER A 79 -3.87 6.84 -14.89
C SER A 79 -3.68 5.86 -13.75
N PHE A 80 -2.66 5.02 -13.87
CA PHE A 80 -2.31 4.01 -12.88
C PHE A 80 -0.93 4.32 -12.32
N TYR A 81 -0.81 4.34 -11.00
CA TYR A 81 0.43 4.59 -10.29
C TYR A 81 0.85 3.36 -9.49
N LEU A 82 2.14 3.13 -9.37
CA LEU A 82 2.71 2.02 -8.61
C LEU A 82 3.49 2.54 -7.41
N PHE A 83 3.12 2.04 -6.24
CA PHE A 83 3.89 2.13 -5.02
C PHE A 83 4.59 0.78 -4.76
N ASP A 84 5.92 0.82 -4.76
CA ASP A 84 6.79 -0.27 -4.35
C ASP A 84 7.77 0.26 -3.29
N PRO A 85 7.79 -0.29 -2.07
CA PRO A 85 8.68 0.18 -1.02
C PRO A 85 10.17 -0.08 -1.32
N ASN A 86 10.50 -0.91 -2.30
CA ASN A 86 11.87 -1.07 -2.81
C ASN A 86 12.34 0.13 -3.65
N GLY A 87 11.41 1.03 -4.00
CA GLY A 87 11.69 2.33 -4.61
C GLY A 87 11.75 2.33 -6.13
N GLN A 88 11.76 3.55 -6.69
CA GLN A 88 11.53 3.80 -8.12
C GLN A 88 12.51 3.09 -9.06
N LYS A 89 13.76 2.86 -8.63
CA LYS A 89 14.76 2.16 -9.42
C LYS A 89 14.38 0.70 -9.70
N TRP A 90 13.76 0.04 -8.73
CA TRP A 90 13.45 -1.39 -8.75
C TRP A 90 11.97 -1.69 -9.04
N ALA A 91 11.11 -0.69 -8.83
CA ALA A 91 9.69 -0.78 -9.13
C ALA A 91 9.47 -1.07 -10.62
N ASN A 92 8.83 -2.20 -10.93
CA ASN A 92 8.43 -2.59 -12.28
C ASN A 92 9.58 -2.75 -13.31
N THR A 93 10.81 -2.99 -12.88
CA THR A 93 11.99 -3.08 -13.76
C THR A 93 12.66 -4.45 -13.74
N SER A 94 12.84 -5.05 -12.56
CA SER A 94 13.50 -6.34 -12.38
C SER A 94 12.82 -7.17 -11.29
N GLY A 95 12.52 -8.43 -11.58
CA GLY A 95 11.79 -9.35 -10.66
C GLY A 95 10.31 -9.45 -10.99
N TYR A 96 9.70 -8.36 -11.46
CA TYR A 96 8.34 -8.37 -12.00
C TYR A 96 8.10 -7.24 -13.01
N PHE A 97 7.05 -7.40 -13.83
CA PHE A 97 6.52 -6.41 -14.75
C PHE A 97 4.98 -6.45 -14.76
N LEU A 98 4.37 -5.38 -14.29
CA LEU A 98 2.94 -5.15 -14.28
C LEU A 98 2.58 -4.00 -15.20
N SER A 99 1.45 -4.15 -15.88
CA SER A 99 0.74 -3.08 -16.59
C SER A 99 -0.74 -3.15 -16.26
N ALA A 100 -1.52 -2.16 -16.65
CA ALA A 100 -2.96 -2.13 -16.43
C ALA A 100 -3.70 -2.11 -17.77
N SER A 101 -4.70 -2.98 -17.94
CA SER A 101 -5.63 -2.89 -19.07
C SER A 101 -6.83 -2.03 -18.69
N TYR A 102 -7.06 -0.94 -19.41
CA TYR A 102 -8.21 -0.07 -19.22
C TYR A 102 -8.76 0.37 -20.58
N GLN A 103 -10.07 0.26 -20.78
CA GLN A 103 -10.72 0.53 -22.08
C GLN A 103 -10.07 -0.22 -23.27
N LYS A 104 -9.66 -1.47 -23.03
CA LYS A 104 -8.96 -2.35 -23.96
C LYS A 104 -7.58 -1.85 -24.40
N GLN A 105 -7.01 -0.88 -23.70
CA GLN A 105 -5.65 -0.39 -23.90
C GLN A 105 -4.76 -0.83 -22.74
N GLU A 106 -3.54 -1.23 -23.06
CA GLU A 106 -2.51 -1.50 -22.05
C GLU A 106 -1.81 -0.19 -21.68
N LEU A 107 -1.80 0.13 -20.39
CA LEU A 107 -1.23 1.33 -19.83
C LEU A 107 -0.10 0.95 -18.87
N GLY A 108 1.03 1.64 -19.00
CA GLY A 108 2.14 1.53 -18.06
C GLY A 108 1.78 2.09 -16.68
N LEU A 109 2.51 1.63 -15.65
CA LEU A 109 2.34 2.10 -14.28
C LEU A 109 3.34 3.22 -13.97
N ILE A 110 2.85 4.34 -13.43
CA ILE A 110 3.67 5.50 -13.06
C ILE A 110 4.23 5.29 -11.65
N THR A 111 5.56 5.26 -11.50
CA THR A 111 6.20 4.86 -10.23
C THR A 111 6.48 6.03 -9.27
N ASN A 112 6.08 7.26 -9.58
CA ASN A 112 6.47 8.45 -8.80
C ASN A 112 5.89 8.53 -7.38
N ILE A 113 4.89 7.70 -7.05
CA ILE A 113 4.41 7.54 -5.68
C ILE A 113 5.31 6.60 -4.87
N SER A 114 6.14 5.77 -5.51
CA SER A 114 7.18 5.00 -4.84
C SER A 114 8.29 5.92 -4.31
N PRO A 115 9.01 5.52 -3.24
CA PRO A 115 10.13 6.30 -2.76
C PRO A 115 11.28 6.34 -3.79
N PRO A 116 12.05 7.45 -3.86
CA PRO A 116 13.18 7.53 -4.79
C PRO A 116 14.25 6.46 -4.54
N ASN A 117 14.47 6.11 -3.27
CA ASN A 117 15.39 5.07 -2.83
C ASN A 117 14.63 4.00 -2.03
N SER A 118 15.15 2.77 -2.00
CA SER A 118 14.53 1.67 -1.24
C SER A 118 14.32 2.04 0.23
N TRP A 119 13.10 1.82 0.71
CA TRP A 119 12.71 1.88 2.11
C TRP A 119 12.72 0.52 2.80
N ASN A 120 12.84 -0.55 2.04
CA ASN A 120 12.60 -1.90 2.51
C ASN A 120 13.85 -2.78 2.45
N PRO A 121 14.83 -2.59 3.38
CA PRO A 121 15.99 -3.47 3.45
C PRO A 121 15.67 -4.84 4.10
N MET A 122 14.48 -5.02 4.69
CA MET A 122 14.13 -6.19 5.51
C MET A 122 13.11 -7.14 4.86
N GLY A 123 12.72 -6.92 3.60
CA GLY A 123 11.72 -7.76 2.92
C GLY A 123 10.30 -7.66 3.51
N LEU A 124 9.96 -6.54 4.16
CA LEU A 124 8.66 -6.28 4.78
C LEU A 124 7.67 -5.61 3.81
N CYS A 125 7.65 -6.03 2.55
CA CYS A 125 6.89 -5.37 1.48
C CYS A 125 5.40 -5.26 1.81
N GLY A 126 4.79 -6.36 2.27
CA GLY A 126 3.37 -6.40 2.67
C GLY A 126 3.04 -5.52 3.88
N LEU A 127 3.98 -5.34 4.82
CA LEU A 127 3.76 -4.42 5.94
C LEU A 127 3.85 -2.97 5.46
N TRP A 128 4.81 -2.66 4.58
CA TRP A 128 4.93 -1.34 3.97
C TRP A 128 3.69 -0.96 3.17
N THR A 129 3.16 -1.86 2.34
CA THR A 129 1.92 -1.61 1.58
C THR A 129 0.74 -1.39 2.51
N ALA A 130 0.58 -2.18 3.57
CA ALA A 130 -0.47 -1.98 4.58
C ALA A 130 -0.36 -0.60 5.26
N VAL A 131 0.83 -0.23 5.72
CA VAL A 131 1.06 1.08 6.38
C VAL A 131 0.79 2.24 5.43
N MET A 132 1.27 2.16 4.19
CA MET A 132 1.08 3.23 3.22
C MET A 132 -0.36 3.31 2.71
N ALA A 133 -1.07 2.18 2.61
CA ALA A 133 -2.50 2.17 2.30
C ALA A 133 -3.32 2.88 3.39
N VAL A 134 -3.02 2.62 4.67
CA VAL A 134 -3.59 3.36 5.81
C VAL A 134 -3.29 4.86 5.69
N PHE A 135 -2.02 5.22 5.48
CA PHE A 135 -1.61 6.62 5.37
C PHE A 135 -2.33 7.34 4.23
N PHE A 136 -2.26 6.81 3.01
CA PHE A 136 -2.83 7.45 1.83
C PHE A 136 -4.37 7.51 1.84
N SER A 137 -5.02 6.51 2.42
CA SER A 137 -6.47 6.55 2.63
C SER A 137 -6.88 7.64 3.61
N ASN A 138 -5.97 8.09 4.47
CA ASN A 138 -6.18 9.16 5.45
C ASN A 138 -5.59 10.53 5.02
N VAL A 139 -5.20 10.67 3.75
CA VAL A 139 -4.84 11.96 3.15
C VAL A 139 -6.07 12.60 2.51
N LYS A 140 -6.32 13.88 2.80
CA LYS A 140 -7.39 14.69 2.21
C LYS A 140 -7.27 14.75 0.69
N GLN A 141 -8.33 14.35 0.00
CA GLN A 141 -8.51 14.46 -1.44
C GLN A 141 -9.15 15.80 -1.83
N SER A 142 -10.04 16.31 -0.97
CA SER A 142 -10.69 17.61 -1.11
C SER A 142 -10.57 18.45 0.17
N SER A 143 -10.92 19.74 0.10
CA SER A 143 -11.00 20.62 1.27
C SER A 143 -12.13 20.25 2.24
N LYS A 144 -13.11 19.45 1.78
CA LYS A 144 -14.27 19.01 2.57
C LYS A 144 -14.02 17.70 3.32
N ASP A 145 -12.90 17.03 3.06
CA ASP A 145 -12.58 15.77 3.72
C ASP A 145 -12.19 16.02 5.19
N ASP A 146 -12.71 15.17 6.08
CA ASP A 146 -12.44 15.12 7.52
C ASP A 146 -11.17 14.33 7.88
N LYS A 147 -10.44 13.85 6.87
CA LYS A 147 -9.22 13.03 7.01
C LYS A 147 -8.10 13.79 7.74
N PRO A 148 -7.31 13.11 8.59
CA PRO A 148 -6.35 13.79 9.47
C PRO A 148 -5.15 14.40 8.74
N PHE A 149 -4.77 13.89 7.55
CA PHE A 149 -3.57 14.32 6.87
C PHE A 149 -3.86 15.21 5.67
N SER A 150 -3.20 16.36 5.61
CA SER A 150 -3.27 17.24 4.44
C SER A 150 -2.47 16.67 3.25
N LYS A 151 -2.66 17.21 2.04
CA LYS A 151 -1.83 16.82 0.88
C LYS A 151 -0.34 17.11 1.08
N SER A 152 0.02 18.17 1.82
CA SER A 152 1.42 18.50 2.11
C SER A 152 2.06 17.51 3.09
N SER A 153 1.26 16.81 3.90
CA SER A 153 1.72 15.75 4.80
C SER A 153 2.42 14.61 4.05
N VAL A 154 2.04 14.33 2.80
CA VAL A 154 2.72 13.31 1.98
C VAL A 154 4.19 13.65 1.79
N LYS A 155 4.50 14.89 1.37
CA LYS A 155 5.88 15.33 1.16
C LYS A 155 6.67 15.32 2.47
N LYS A 156 6.07 15.81 3.57
CA LYS A 156 6.70 15.81 4.90
C LYS A 156 7.03 14.38 5.37
N PHE A 157 6.07 13.47 5.26
CA PHE A 157 6.25 12.09 5.70
C PHE A 157 7.28 11.35 4.85
N TYR A 158 7.28 11.54 3.53
CA TYR A 158 8.32 10.98 2.65
C TYR A 158 9.72 11.48 3.01
N ALA A 159 9.86 12.78 3.31
CA ALA A 159 11.13 13.35 3.74
C ALA A 159 11.63 12.74 5.05
N TYR A 160 10.73 12.50 6.00
CA TYR A 160 11.03 11.77 7.24
C TYR A 160 11.46 10.33 6.95
N LEU A 161 10.66 9.57 6.18
CA LEU A 161 10.93 8.17 5.88
C LEU A 161 12.25 7.97 5.14
N ASN A 162 12.65 8.87 4.24
CA ASN A 162 13.94 8.78 3.57
C ASN A 162 15.12 8.67 4.55
N LYS A 163 15.01 9.29 5.73
CA LYS A 163 15.99 9.24 6.82
C LYS A 163 15.71 8.13 7.83
N HIS A 164 14.44 7.88 8.17
CA HIS A 164 14.04 7.07 9.32
C HIS A 164 13.30 5.77 8.98
N LYS A 165 13.17 5.39 7.70
CA LYS A 165 12.40 4.23 7.21
C LYS A 165 12.61 2.93 7.99
N VAL A 166 13.86 2.58 8.30
CA VAL A 166 14.18 1.32 8.99
C VAL A 166 13.65 1.34 10.43
N ALA A 167 13.94 2.41 11.16
CA ALA A 167 13.45 2.56 12.54
C ALA A 167 11.92 2.60 12.58
N PHE A 168 11.28 3.33 11.66
CA PHE A 168 9.83 3.44 11.59
C PHE A 168 9.14 2.11 11.33
N ILE A 169 9.58 1.34 10.32
CA ILE A 169 8.94 0.06 10.00
C ILE A 169 9.26 -1.02 11.03
N THR A 170 10.45 -0.97 11.64
CA THR A 170 10.83 -1.88 12.73
C THR A 170 9.95 -1.64 13.94
N ASP A 171 9.72 -0.38 14.32
CA ASP A 171 8.83 -0.03 15.43
C ASP A 171 7.39 -0.54 15.20
N ILE A 172 6.86 -0.37 13.99
CA ILE A 172 5.54 -0.93 13.63
C ILE A 172 5.56 -2.46 13.70
N TYR A 173 6.58 -3.11 13.14
CA TYR A 173 6.69 -4.56 13.15
C TYR A 173 6.81 -5.13 14.58
N GLU A 174 7.61 -4.50 15.43
CA GLU A 174 7.83 -4.92 16.80
C GLU A 174 6.59 -4.68 17.66
N GLN A 175 5.96 -3.50 17.57
CA GLN A 175 4.82 -3.18 18.44
C GLN A 175 3.51 -3.80 17.96
N LEU A 176 3.25 -3.77 16.64
CA LEU A 176 1.96 -4.12 16.08
C LEU A 176 1.91 -5.50 15.43
N ILE A 177 3.05 -6.10 15.05
CA ILE A 177 3.03 -7.45 14.45
C ILE A 177 3.49 -8.51 15.45
N THR A 178 4.69 -8.35 16.01
CA THR A 178 5.30 -9.37 16.88
C THR A 178 4.99 -9.18 18.36
N GLY A 179 4.83 -7.95 18.83
CA GLY A 179 4.60 -7.60 20.24
C GLY A 179 3.15 -7.75 20.71
N THR A 180 2.21 -7.95 19.79
CA THR A 180 0.79 -8.14 20.12
C THR A 180 0.33 -9.60 19.93
N ARG A 181 -0.69 -10.00 20.69
CA ARG A 181 -1.41 -11.28 20.49
C ARG A 181 -2.51 -11.18 19.43
N ILE A 182 -2.77 -9.99 18.89
CA ILE A 182 -3.78 -9.77 17.84
C ILE A 182 -3.35 -10.47 16.55
N ASN A 183 -4.27 -11.18 15.90
CA ASN A 183 -4.04 -11.91 14.65
C ASN A 183 -4.62 -11.22 13.41
N TYR A 184 -5.37 -10.13 13.59
CA TYR A 184 -5.99 -9.35 12.52
C TYR A 184 -7.01 -10.11 11.68
N THR A 185 -7.65 -11.14 12.24
CA THR A 185 -8.63 -11.96 11.52
C THR A 185 -10.00 -11.31 11.38
N THR A 186 -10.21 -10.13 11.98
CA THR A 186 -11.47 -9.37 11.99
C THR A 186 -11.24 -7.90 11.64
N ASP A 187 -12.27 -7.25 11.11
CA ASP A 187 -12.21 -5.84 10.73
C ASP A 187 -11.90 -4.95 11.94
N SER A 188 -12.46 -5.24 13.13
CA SER A 188 -12.16 -4.50 14.37
C SER A 188 -10.70 -4.58 14.77
N GLN A 189 -10.06 -5.72 14.60
CA GLN A 189 -8.62 -5.84 14.86
C GLN A 189 -7.79 -5.06 13.85
N ALA A 190 -8.18 -5.07 12.57
CA ALA A 190 -7.52 -4.28 11.54
C ALA A 190 -7.70 -2.76 11.77
N MET A 191 -8.85 -2.33 12.32
CA MET A 191 -9.06 -0.93 12.73
C MET A 191 -8.07 -0.50 13.82
N LEU A 192 -7.83 -1.34 14.84
CA LEU A 192 -6.82 -1.05 15.86
C LEU A 192 -5.41 -0.86 15.28
N PHE A 193 -5.06 -1.63 14.24
CA PHE A 193 -3.81 -1.43 13.51
C PHE A 193 -3.81 -0.09 12.77
N ALA A 194 -4.87 0.20 12.01
CA ALA A 194 -4.98 1.44 11.25
C ALA A 194 -4.90 2.68 12.17
N ASP A 195 -5.62 2.68 13.28
CA ASP A 195 -5.62 3.77 14.27
C ASP A 195 -4.24 3.96 14.89
N ALA A 196 -3.55 2.88 15.25
CA ALA A 196 -2.19 2.94 15.81
C ALA A 196 -1.19 3.51 14.79
N VAL A 197 -1.29 3.11 13.51
CA VAL A 197 -0.47 3.65 12.42
C VAL A 197 -0.76 5.14 12.20
N ILE A 198 -2.03 5.54 12.14
CA ILE A 198 -2.44 6.94 12.02
C ILE A 198 -1.87 7.76 13.17
N GLY A 199 -2.01 7.29 14.41
CA GLY A 199 -1.49 7.97 15.61
C GLY A 199 0.02 8.15 15.56
N LYS A 200 0.78 7.11 15.20
CA LYS A 200 2.24 7.19 15.05
C LYS A 200 2.65 8.22 13.98
N ILE A 201 2.00 8.21 12.81
CA ILE A 201 2.28 9.16 11.74
C ILE A 201 1.90 10.59 12.15
N ALA A 202 0.79 10.78 12.85
CA ALA A 202 0.36 12.09 13.34
C ALA A 202 1.37 12.70 14.32
N VAL A 203 1.91 11.90 15.25
CA VAL A 203 2.97 12.36 16.18
C VAL A 203 4.23 12.77 15.42
N ILE A 204 4.66 11.97 14.44
CA ILE A 204 5.81 12.31 13.59
C ILE A 204 5.56 13.64 12.88
N LEU A 205 4.41 13.80 12.22
CA LEU A 205 4.10 14.98 11.44
C LEU A 205 3.91 16.24 12.29
N ALA A 206 3.44 16.10 13.54
CA ALA A 206 3.33 17.22 14.47
C ALA A 206 4.69 17.74 14.95
N GLY A 207 5.71 16.87 14.95
CA GLY A 207 7.10 17.23 15.28
C GLY A 207 7.94 17.77 14.13
N LEU A 208 7.38 17.92 12.92
CA LEU A 208 8.06 18.37 11.67
C LEU A 208 7.55 19.71 11.14
#